data_AF-A0A812Z7P4-F1
#
_entry.id   AF-A0A812Z7P4-F1
#
_cell.length_a   1.000
_cell.length_b   1.000
_cell.length_c   1.000
_cell.angle_alpha   90.00
_cell.angle_beta   90.00
_cell.angle_gamma   90.00
#
_symmetry.space_group_name_H-M   'P 1'
#
loop_
_entity.id
_entity.type
_entity.pdbx_description
1 polymer ?
#
loop_
_entity_poly.entity_id
_entity_poly.type
_entity_poly.pdbx_seq_one_letter_code
_entity_poly.pdbx_strand_id
1 'polypeptide(L)'
;MVAPSKTVWRGPVLLVGMMAQFAFWLFDVGFSLPRQAIGAFREREGSSASAPIRQTEPLKDITTDEKKLITSLVEAGKRGDWIQVMRLWRGYSGQAVPVYSAAMQAAHRSGHFKEASRMYDGLRSDSQAKVDAATLHLGIKTYGKLLDQGRVLEIWREAEERGLVNKIIAGARVDAASEMGNMTEAVAVLDDMERRSLEANIINFNSALNACKNADHRRRHEAAMFLFETMLARSLEPTVVTFSNLVGAHRAAPLQQISELRGRMASLGIPANRVFAETYVGAVCGRFEKVRDAGQMAQKMVELPKERREEARIALRDFRTAGVELTHVTVVPYFTVPEGKLDEFKAGFPKFYAGTKAGTGECHYYGFCGHENKVFCREGYKSAAGVLAHLGDVKEALDAAVGIVGPSGLDLSVMGPAAELEKLKEAMGPLGAKFWELDSGSMFRGGLTEQDTHVTIVPYFTVPEGKMDEFKAGFPKFYEGTRAGTSECIYYGFCVHENKVFCREGYKSAAGVLAHLGDVKEALDAAVGIVGPSGLDLSVMGPAAELEKLKEAMGPLGAKFWELDTGAFWK
;
A
#
# COMPACT_ATOMS: atom_id res chain seq x y z
N MET A 1 31.74 -24.98 11.23
CA MET A 1 31.68 -23.83 10.29
C MET A 1 30.21 -23.64 9.92
N VAL A 2 29.62 -22.49 10.26
CA VAL A 2 28.19 -22.22 10.03
C VAL A 2 28.03 -21.59 8.64
N ALA A 3 27.22 -22.19 7.78
CA ALA A 3 26.87 -21.59 6.49
C ALA A 3 25.97 -20.35 6.72
N PRO A 4 26.20 -19.21 6.03
CA PRO A 4 25.32 -18.06 6.16
C PRO A 4 23.90 -18.39 5.69
N SER A 5 22.89 -18.00 6.45
CA SER A 5 21.50 -18.10 6.00
C SER A 5 21.32 -17.24 4.76
N LYS A 6 20.82 -17.85 3.67
CA LYS A 6 20.41 -17.09 2.49
C LYS A 6 19.17 -16.29 2.84
N THR A 7 19.35 -15.00 3.11
CA THR A 7 18.23 -14.05 3.30
C THR A 7 17.36 -14.06 2.05
N VAL A 8 16.19 -14.70 2.12
CA VAL A 8 15.26 -14.78 1.00
C VAL A 8 14.70 -13.39 0.74
N TRP A 9 15.17 -12.77 -0.34
CA TRP A 9 14.74 -11.45 -0.80
C TRP A 9 13.25 -11.46 -1.16
N ARG A 10 12.40 -10.91 -0.28
CA ARG A 10 10.95 -10.75 -0.54
C ARG A 10 10.69 -9.51 -1.39
N GLY A 11 10.87 -9.64 -2.71
CA GLY A 11 10.56 -8.57 -3.68
C GLY A 11 9.17 -8.72 -4.33
N PRO A 12 8.33 -7.67 -4.23
CA PRO A 12 7.63 -7.21 -5.45
C PRO A 12 7.60 -5.69 -5.64
N VAL A 13 7.94 -4.87 -4.63
CA VAL A 13 7.66 -3.42 -4.61
C VAL A 13 8.46 -2.63 -5.67
N LEU A 14 9.75 -2.92 -5.82
CA LEU A 14 10.61 -2.27 -6.82
C LEU A 14 10.13 -2.52 -8.27
N LEU A 15 9.68 -3.74 -8.58
CA LEU A 15 9.32 -4.13 -9.95
C LEU A 15 8.15 -3.30 -10.51
N VAL A 16 7.17 -2.97 -9.66
CA VAL A 16 5.90 -2.33 -10.08
C VAL A 16 6.09 -0.84 -10.36
N GLY A 17 6.82 -0.10 -9.49
CA GLY A 17 7.12 1.32 -9.73
C GLY A 17 7.95 1.54 -11.00
N MET A 18 8.85 0.60 -11.29
CA MET A 18 9.74 0.69 -12.45
C MET A 18 9.05 0.28 -13.77
N MET A 19 8.09 -0.66 -13.73
CA MET A 19 7.23 -0.92 -14.90
C MET A 19 6.27 0.24 -15.20
N ALA A 20 5.81 0.98 -14.19
CA ALA A 20 5.01 2.19 -14.40
C ALA A 20 5.81 3.28 -15.14
N GLN A 21 7.08 3.51 -14.75
CA GLN A 21 7.98 4.45 -15.44
C GLN A 21 8.24 4.07 -16.91
N PHE A 22 8.24 2.78 -17.26
CA PHE A 22 8.48 2.34 -18.65
C PHE A 22 7.21 2.23 -19.50
N ALA A 23 6.06 1.87 -18.91
CA ALA A 23 4.76 1.97 -19.57
C ALA A 23 4.50 3.43 -20.03
N PHE A 24 4.91 4.38 -19.19
CA PHE A 24 4.88 5.81 -19.47
C PHE A 24 5.84 6.25 -20.59
N TRP A 25 6.99 5.57 -20.78
CA TRP A 25 8.01 5.94 -21.76
C TRP A 25 7.79 5.38 -23.18
N LEU A 26 7.04 4.27 -23.32
CA LEU A 26 6.67 3.71 -24.63
C LEU A 26 5.23 3.98 -25.07
N PHE A 27 4.30 4.26 -24.15
CA PHE A 27 2.87 4.18 -24.44
C PHE A 27 2.02 5.38 -23.99
N ASP A 28 2.63 6.42 -23.40
CA ASP A 28 1.95 7.67 -23.03
C ASP A 28 0.78 7.48 -22.03
N VAL A 29 0.88 6.49 -21.13
CA VAL A 29 -0.11 6.21 -20.09
C VAL A 29 0.55 6.06 -18.72
N GLY A 30 0.19 6.95 -17.78
CA GLY A 30 0.31 6.71 -16.34
C GLY A 30 -0.95 6.01 -15.84
N PHE A 31 -0.83 5.05 -14.93
CA PHE A 31 -1.98 4.37 -14.34
C PHE A 31 -2.31 5.02 -12.95
N SER A 32 -3.57 5.43 -12.65
CA SER A 32 -4.17 5.86 -11.33
C SER A 32 -5.55 5.25 -10.83
N LEU A 33 -5.64 4.62 -9.62
CA LEU A 33 -6.49 3.46 -9.13
C LEU A 33 -7.59 3.70 -8.04
N PRO A 34 -8.36 2.64 -7.65
CA PRO A 34 -8.98 2.53 -6.30
C PRO A 34 -8.79 1.21 -5.51
N ARG A 35 -8.71 1.29 -4.16
CA ARG A 35 -8.87 0.12 -3.25
C ARG A 35 -10.35 -0.16 -2.99
N GLN A 36 -10.71 -1.44 -2.92
CA GLN A 36 -11.99 -1.90 -2.35
C GLN A 36 -12.01 -1.70 -0.81
N ALA A 37 -13.21 -1.62 -0.24
CA ALA A 37 -13.44 -1.43 1.19
C ALA A 37 -12.75 -2.48 2.07
N ILE A 38 -12.54 -2.14 3.35
CA ILE A 38 -11.76 -2.89 4.36
C ILE A 38 -12.15 -4.38 4.47
N GLY A 39 -13.39 -4.76 4.11
CA GLY A 39 -13.80 -6.17 4.01
C GLY A 39 -12.94 -7.02 3.06
N ALA A 40 -12.46 -6.46 1.94
CA ALA A 40 -11.67 -7.18 0.93
C ALA A 40 -10.23 -7.53 1.38
N PHE A 41 -9.73 -6.92 2.47
CA PHE A 41 -8.43 -7.30 3.02
C PHE A 41 -8.42 -8.74 3.57
N ARG A 42 -9.60 -9.24 4.00
CA ARG A 42 -9.77 -10.64 4.43
C ARG A 42 -9.49 -11.65 3.32
N GLU A 43 -9.89 -11.35 2.08
CA GLU A 43 -9.73 -12.26 0.94
C GLU A 43 -8.26 -12.43 0.53
N ARG A 44 -7.46 -11.36 0.66
CA ARG A 44 -6.03 -11.38 0.29
C ARG A 44 -5.15 -12.11 1.30
N GLU A 45 -5.56 -12.10 2.57
CA GLU A 45 -4.91 -12.81 3.68
C GLU A 45 -5.32 -14.29 3.78
N GLY A 46 -6.30 -14.76 2.99
CA GLY A 46 -6.92 -16.09 3.19
C GLY A 46 -7.55 -16.26 4.58
N SER A 47 -7.68 -15.18 5.35
CA SER A 47 -7.84 -15.30 6.80
C SER A 47 -9.27 -15.65 7.18
N SER A 48 -9.40 -16.72 7.96
CA SER A 48 -10.64 -17.18 8.60
C SER A 48 -11.22 -16.21 9.66
N ALA A 49 -10.88 -14.91 9.59
CA ALA A 49 -11.02 -13.92 10.64
C ALA A 49 -12.44 -13.32 10.77
N SER A 50 -13.47 -14.17 10.83
CA SER A 50 -14.82 -13.79 11.30
C SER A 50 -15.75 -14.92 11.74
N ALA A 51 -15.36 -16.20 11.68
CA ALA A 51 -16.17 -17.23 12.34
C ALA A 51 -15.95 -17.13 13.87
N PRO A 52 -16.95 -16.79 14.69
CA PRO A 52 -16.81 -16.89 16.13
C PRO A 52 -16.63 -18.37 16.48
N ILE A 53 -15.48 -18.72 17.06
CA ILE A 53 -15.20 -20.08 17.48
C ILE A 53 -16.11 -20.35 18.69
N ARG A 54 -17.15 -21.16 18.50
CA ARG A 54 -17.93 -21.68 19.62
C ARG A 54 -16.99 -22.51 20.48
N GLN A 55 -16.80 -22.09 21.73
CA GLN A 55 -16.13 -22.90 22.74
C GLN A 55 -16.88 -24.23 22.87
N THR A 56 -16.19 -25.33 22.59
CA THR A 56 -16.76 -26.69 22.59
C THR A 56 -16.71 -27.36 23.97
N GLU A 57 -15.98 -26.78 24.92
CA GLU A 57 -16.00 -27.17 26.33
C GLU A 57 -16.46 -25.98 27.19
N PRO A 58 -17.22 -26.22 28.27
CA PRO A 58 -17.49 -25.20 29.28
C PRO A 58 -16.17 -24.83 29.96
N LEU A 59 -15.80 -23.55 29.82
CA LEU A 59 -14.61 -22.99 30.44
C LEU A 59 -14.60 -23.27 31.95
N LYS A 60 -13.57 -23.96 32.44
CA LYS A 60 -13.23 -23.95 33.88
C LYS A 60 -12.98 -22.51 34.34
N ASP A 61 -13.22 -22.27 35.63
CA ASP A 61 -13.41 -20.96 36.27
C ASP A 61 -12.47 -19.83 35.80
N ILE A 62 -12.90 -19.08 34.78
CA ILE A 62 -12.28 -17.80 34.42
C ILE A 62 -12.76 -16.73 35.39
N THR A 63 -11.82 -16.05 36.03
CA THR A 63 -12.10 -14.97 36.96
C THR A 63 -12.79 -13.78 36.27
N THR A 64 -13.48 -12.94 37.04
CA THR A 64 -14.11 -11.72 36.53
C THR A 64 -13.08 -10.77 35.90
N ASP A 65 -11.87 -10.71 36.43
CA ASP A 65 -10.83 -9.82 35.92
C ASP A 65 -10.15 -10.37 34.65
N GLU A 66 -10.01 -11.69 34.50
CA GLU A 66 -9.61 -12.30 33.23
C GLU A 66 -10.65 -12.07 32.12
N LYS A 67 -11.96 -12.10 32.44
CA LYS A 67 -13.02 -11.76 31.46
C LYS A 67 -12.93 -10.30 30.99
N LYS A 68 -12.60 -9.36 31.89
CA LYS A 68 -12.32 -7.96 31.54
C LYS A 68 -11.07 -7.86 30.67
N LEU A 69 -9.98 -8.51 31.09
CA LEU A 69 -8.70 -8.53 30.37
C LEU A 69 -8.83 -9.08 28.94
N ILE A 70 -9.56 -10.19 28.75
CA ILE A 70 -9.88 -10.75 27.42
C ILE A 70 -10.60 -9.71 26.57
N THR A 71 -11.60 -9.03 27.12
CA THR A 71 -12.34 -7.96 26.41
C THR A 71 -11.39 -6.84 25.99
N SER A 72 -10.57 -6.33 26.91
CA SER A 72 -9.60 -5.25 26.63
C SER A 72 -8.53 -5.65 25.62
N LEU A 73 -8.02 -6.90 25.67
CA LEU A 73 -7.07 -7.44 24.68
C LEU A 73 -7.70 -7.55 23.29
N VAL A 74 -8.93 -8.06 23.21
CA VAL A 74 -9.69 -8.17 21.95
C VAL A 74 -9.97 -6.79 21.35
N GLU A 75 -10.30 -5.79 22.16
CA GLU A 75 -10.51 -4.41 21.71
C GLU A 75 -9.22 -3.74 21.24
N ALA A 76 -8.15 -3.82 22.01
CA ALA A 76 -6.85 -3.28 21.61
C ALA A 76 -6.34 -3.95 20.32
N GLY A 77 -6.48 -5.27 20.20
CA GLY A 77 -6.19 -6.03 18.99
C GLY A 77 -7.12 -5.73 17.79
N LYS A 78 -8.35 -5.27 18.02
CA LYS A 78 -9.23 -4.76 16.94
C LYS A 78 -8.77 -3.37 16.45
N ARG A 79 -8.23 -2.54 17.35
CA ARG A 79 -7.64 -1.23 17.03
C ARG A 79 -6.21 -1.30 16.48
N GLY A 80 -5.57 -2.47 16.54
CA GLY A 80 -4.15 -2.64 16.19
C GLY A 80 -3.17 -2.09 17.24
N ASP A 81 -3.68 -1.59 18.38
CA ASP A 81 -2.92 -0.90 19.44
C ASP A 81 -2.02 -1.89 20.21
N TRP A 82 -0.84 -2.12 19.65
CA TRP A 82 0.14 -3.06 20.19
C TRP A 82 0.70 -2.62 21.56
N ILE A 83 0.81 -1.32 21.80
CA ILE A 83 1.32 -0.78 23.07
C ILE A 83 0.38 -1.16 24.21
N GLN A 84 -0.94 -0.98 24.01
CA GLN A 84 -1.93 -1.38 24.99
C GLN A 84 -2.04 -2.90 25.12
N VAL A 85 -1.96 -3.67 24.01
CA VAL A 85 -1.90 -5.15 24.07
C VAL A 85 -0.73 -5.61 24.94
N MET A 86 0.47 -5.06 24.74
CA MET A 86 1.66 -5.43 25.52
C MET A 86 1.62 -4.95 26.97
N ARG A 87 1.00 -3.80 27.25
CA ARG A 87 0.76 -3.34 28.63
C ARG A 87 -0.17 -4.30 29.38
N LEU A 88 -1.29 -4.67 28.75
CA LEU A 88 -2.27 -5.62 29.31
C LEU A 88 -1.63 -7.00 29.49
N TRP A 89 -0.88 -7.48 28.50
CA TRP A 89 -0.21 -8.78 28.55
C TRP A 89 0.86 -8.86 29.64
N ARG A 90 1.73 -7.84 29.79
CA ARG A 90 2.76 -7.81 30.84
C ARG A 90 2.18 -7.68 32.25
N GLY A 91 0.95 -7.18 32.39
CA GLY A 91 0.22 -7.15 33.66
C GLY A 91 -0.41 -8.48 34.06
N TYR A 92 -0.40 -9.49 33.18
CA TYR A 92 -1.00 -10.80 33.44
C TYR A 92 0.05 -11.83 33.88
N SER A 93 -0.24 -12.50 35.00
CA SER A 93 0.59 -13.55 35.60
C SER A 93 -0.12 -14.91 35.71
N GLY A 94 -1.34 -15.02 35.20
CA GLY A 94 -2.12 -16.27 35.21
C GLY A 94 -1.83 -17.19 34.01
N GLN A 95 -2.55 -18.31 33.94
CA GLN A 95 -2.37 -19.36 32.92
C GLN A 95 -3.67 -19.73 32.16
N ALA A 96 -4.70 -18.87 32.19
CA ALA A 96 -5.96 -19.15 31.53
C ALA A 96 -5.81 -19.12 30.00
N VAL A 97 -5.99 -20.29 29.36
CA VAL A 97 -5.95 -20.51 27.90
C VAL A 97 -6.69 -19.43 27.09
N PRO A 98 -7.87 -18.94 27.48
CA PRO A 98 -8.59 -17.89 26.73
C PRO A 98 -7.92 -16.51 26.78
N VAL A 99 -7.19 -16.18 27.86
CA VAL A 99 -6.41 -14.94 27.94
C VAL A 99 -5.23 -15.00 26.98
N TYR A 100 -4.52 -16.13 26.95
CA TYR A 100 -3.45 -16.39 25.98
C TYR A 100 -3.97 -16.35 24.54
N SER A 101 -5.10 -17.01 24.24
CA SER A 101 -5.73 -16.96 22.91
C SER A 101 -6.11 -15.53 22.50
N ALA A 102 -6.65 -14.72 23.43
CA ALA A 102 -6.96 -13.31 23.17
C ALA A 102 -5.69 -12.48 22.90
N ALA A 103 -4.64 -12.66 23.70
CA ALA A 103 -3.36 -11.98 23.52
C ALA A 103 -2.67 -12.37 22.21
N MET A 104 -2.61 -13.66 21.88
CA MET A 104 -2.09 -14.17 20.60
C MET A 104 -2.87 -13.61 19.41
N GLN A 105 -4.21 -13.62 19.47
CA GLN A 105 -5.06 -13.08 18.42
C GLN A 105 -4.87 -11.57 18.27
N ALA A 106 -4.65 -10.83 19.35
CA ALA A 106 -4.35 -9.40 19.32
C ALA A 106 -2.96 -9.14 18.71
N ALA A 107 -1.92 -9.85 19.17
CA ALA A 107 -0.57 -9.80 18.62
C ALA A 107 -0.54 -10.10 17.12
N HIS A 108 -1.27 -11.12 16.67
CA HIS A 108 -1.41 -11.46 15.25
C HIS A 108 -2.10 -10.33 14.46
N ARG A 109 -3.10 -9.65 15.02
CA ARG A 109 -3.78 -8.52 14.34
C ARG A 109 -2.88 -7.29 14.22
N SER A 110 -2.02 -7.06 15.21
CA SER A 110 -0.99 -6.01 15.16
C SER A 110 0.29 -6.44 14.40
N GLY A 111 0.35 -7.62 13.78
CA GLY A 111 1.51 -8.09 13.01
C GLY A 111 2.70 -8.61 13.82
N HIS A 112 2.56 -8.73 15.14
CA HIS A 112 3.62 -9.15 16.06
C HIS A 112 3.69 -10.68 16.22
N PHE A 113 4.00 -11.38 15.12
CA PHE A 113 3.97 -12.85 15.05
C PHE A 113 5.01 -13.53 15.97
N LYS A 114 6.18 -12.92 16.20
CA LYS A 114 7.20 -13.45 17.11
C LYS A 114 6.77 -13.39 18.57
N GLU A 115 6.01 -12.36 18.94
CA GLU A 115 5.44 -12.24 20.28
C GLU A 115 4.23 -13.16 20.44
N ALA A 116 3.40 -13.32 19.40
CA ALA A 116 2.35 -14.35 19.38
C ALA A 116 2.92 -15.78 19.54
N SER A 117 4.07 -16.10 18.94
CA SER A 117 4.69 -17.43 19.13
C SER A 117 5.24 -17.59 20.54
N ARG A 118 5.89 -16.57 21.12
CA ARG A 118 6.31 -16.60 22.53
C ARG A 118 5.13 -16.79 23.50
N MET A 119 3.97 -16.18 23.22
CA MET A 119 2.74 -16.42 24.00
C MET A 119 2.30 -17.89 23.89
N TYR A 120 2.30 -18.46 22.68
CA TYR A 120 1.98 -19.88 22.47
C TYR A 120 2.97 -20.80 23.19
N ASP A 121 4.27 -20.63 22.97
CA ASP A 121 5.33 -21.42 23.60
C ASP A 121 5.28 -21.30 25.13
N GLY A 122 4.97 -20.10 25.66
CA GLY A 122 4.74 -19.87 27.08
C GLY A 122 3.50 -20.56 27.64
N LEU A 123 2.45 -20.77 26.84
CA LEU A 123 1.30 -21.58 27.24
C LEU A 123 1.61 -23.09 27.20
N ARG A 124 2.40 -23.53 26.21
CA ARG A 124 2.78 -24.95 26.06
C ARG A 124 3.88 -25.38 27.03
N SER A 125 4.55 -24.47 27.73
CA SER A 125 5.54 -24.81 28.77
C SER A 125 4.88 -25.41 30.02
N ASP A 126 3.58 -25.16 30.25
CA ASP A 126 2.79 -25.91 31.22
C ASP A 126 2.24 -27.21 30.61
N SER A 127 2.76 -28.34 31.10
CA SER A 127 2.31 -29.69 30.74
C SER A 127 0.83 -29.98 31.03
N GLN A 128 0.19 -29.21 31.92
CA GLN A 128 -1.22 -29.37 32.30
C GLN A 128 -2.16 -28.47 31.47
N ALA A 129 -1.63 -27.56 30.65
CA ALA A 129 -2.42 -26.62 29.88
C ALA A 129 -3.23 -27.33 28.77
N LYS A 130 -4.54 -27.50 29.02
CA LYS A 130 -5.50 -28.03 28.03
C LYS A 130 -5.82 -26.97 26.98
N VAL A 131 -4.94 -26.81 26.00
CA VAL A 131 -5.18 -25.93 24.84
C VAL A 131 -6.35 -26.44 24.00
N ASP A 132 -7.25 -25.55 23.56
CA ASP A 132 -8.43 -25.92 22.77
C ASP A 132 -8.16 -25.81 21.24
N ALA A 133 -9.16 -26.16 20.43
CA ALA A 133 -9.08 -26.05 18.98
C ALA A 133 -8.83 -24.61 18.48
N ALA A 134 -9.24 -23.58 19.24
CA ALA A 134 -8.99 -22.17 18.92
C ALA A 134 -7.51 -21.82 19.11
N THR A 135 -6.92 -22.30 20.21
CA THR A 135 -5.52 -22.10 20.55
C THR A 135 -4.60 -22.80 19.54
N LEU A 136 -4.92 -24.05 19.16
CA LEU A 136 -4.19 -24.80 18.14
C LEU A 136 -4.27 -24.11 16.76
N HIS A 137 -5.44 -23.61 16.37
CA HIS A 137 -5.64 -22.79 15.16
C HIS A 137 -4.75 -21.54 15.14
N LEU A 138 -4.73 -20.77 16.24
CA LEU A 138 -3.88 -19.58 16.37
C LEU A 138 -2.39 -19.92 16.36
N GLY A 139 -1.99 -21.07 16.95
CA GLY A 139 -0.64 -21.61 16.87
C GLY A 139 -0.21 -21.87 15.43
N ILE A 140 -0.97 -22.70 14.69
CA ILE A 140 -0.70 -23.00 13.27
C ILE A 140 -0.60 -21.72 12.45
N LYS A 141 -1.53 -20.77 12.61
CA LYS A 141 -1.53 -19.52 11.85
C LYS A 141 -0.28 -18.67 12.16
N THR A 142 0.13 -18.62 13.43
CA THR A 142 1.31 -17.87 13.88
C THR A 142 2.61 -18.45 13.32
N TYR A 143 2.82 -19.78 13.43
CA TYR A 143 4.01 -20.42 12.86
C TYR A 143 3.98 -20.44 11.32
N GLY A 144 2.79 -20.44 10.70
CA GLY A 144 2.59 -20.16 9.29
C GLY A 144 3.21 -18.84 8.85
N LYS A 145 2.86 -17.72 9.52
CA LYS A 145 3.45 -16.39 9.27
C LYS A 145 4.96 -16.33 9.57
N LEU A 146 5.47 -17.18 10.47
CA LEU A 146 6.90 -17.30 10.78
C LEU A 146 7.67 -18.26 9.85
N LEU A 147 6.98 -18.95 8.91
CA LEU A 147 7.53 -19.97 8.02
C LEU A 147 8.12 -21.20 8.74
N ASP A 148 7.64 -21.52 9.95
CA ASP A 148 8.08 -22.69 10.71
C ASP A 148 7.17 -23.90 10.44
N GLN A 149 7.53 -24.68 9.41
CA GLN A 149 6.80 -25.90 9.05
C GLN A 149 6.86 -26.97 10.15
N GLY A 150 7.94 -27.03 10.93
CA GLY A 150 8.11 -28.02 11.99
C GLY A 150 7.07 -27.85 13.08
N ARG A 151 6.92 -26.61 13.59
CA ARG A 151 5.90 -26.27 14.58
C ARG A 151 4.48 -26.43 14.04
N VAL A 152 4.22 -26.07 12.78
CA VAL A 152 2.90 -26.31 12.15
C VAL A 152 2.52 -27.80 12.14
N LEU A 153 3.46 -28.68 11.76
CA LEU A 153 3.22 -30.14 11.73
C LEU A 153 3.18 -30.79 13.12
N GLU A 154 3.85 -30.22 14.12
CA GLU A 154 3.72 -30.63 15.52
C GLU A 154 2.31 -30.33 16.06
N ILE A 155 1.84 -29.08 15.89
CA ILE A 155 0.53 -28.63 16.35
C ILE A 155 -0.60 -29.36 15.60
N TRP A 156 -0.40 -29.69 14.32
CA TRP A 156 -1.35 -30.52 13.57
C TRP A 156 -1.47 -31.93 14.14
N ARG A 157 -0.36 -32.62 14.43
CA ARG A 157 -0.38 -33.97 15.01
C ARG A 157 -1.06 -33.99 16.38
N GLU A 158 -0.81 -32.98 17.22
CA GLU A 158 -1.55 -32.81 18.48
C GLU A 158 -3.07 -32.69 18.22
N ALA A 159 -3.49 -31.92 17.21
CA ALA A 159 -4.90 -31.79 16.87
C ALA A 159 -5.52 -33.12 16.37
N GLU A 160 -4.74 -33.98 15.69
CA GLU A 160 -5.16 -35.31 15.25
C GLU A 160 -5.30 -36.29 16.42
N GLU A 161 -4.26 -36.42 17.24
CA GLU A 161 -4.21 -37.30 18.42
C GLU A 161 -5.35 -37.00 19.40
N ARG A 162 -5.77 -35.74 19.48
CA ARG A 162 -6.85 -35.26 20.35
C ARG A 162 -8.23 -35.20 19.68
N GLY A 163 -8.35 -35.58 18.40
CA GLY A 163 -9.62 -35.54 17.66
C GLY A 163 -10.19 -34.12 17.45
N LEU A 164 -9.35 -33.08 17.51
CA LEU A 164 -9.74 -31.67 17.43
C LEU A 164 -9.74 -31.11 16.00
N VAL A 165 -9.20 -31.85 15.02
CA VAL A 165 -9.16 -31.45 13.60
C VAL A 165 -10.57 -31.13 13.09
N ASN A 166 -10.73 -29.90 12.60
CA ASN A 166 -11.95 -29.39 12.01
C ASN A 166 -11.61 -28.40 10.88
N LYS A 167 -12.63 -27.90 10.17
CA LYS A 167 -12.45 -27.00 9.01
C LYS A 167 -11.65 -25.72 9.30
N ILE A 168 -11.63 -25.23 10.55
CA ILE A 168 -10.88 -24.03 10.94
C ILE A 168 -9.39 -24.35 11.09
N ILE A 169 -9.04 -25.45 11.76
CA ILE A 169 -7.65 -25.91 11.90
C ILE A 169 -7.08 -26.31 10.53
N ALA A 170 -7.84 -27.08 9.74
CA ALA A 170 -7.45 -27.46 8.38
C ALA A 170 -7.23 -26.24 7.48
N GLY A 171 -8.15 -25.25 7.51
CA GLY A 171 -7.99 -24.00 6.78
C GLY A 171 -6.72 -23.23 7.15
N ALA A 172 -6.34 -23.16 8.43
CA ALA A 172 -5.09 -22.55 8.85
C ALA A 172 -3.84 -23.32 8.41
N ARG A 173 -3.91 -24.65 8.27
CA ARG A 173 -2.78 -25.44 7.71
C ARG A 173 -2.61 -25.19 6.21
N VAL A 174 -3.70 -25.04 5.44
CA VAL A 174 -3.61 -24.58 4.03
C VAL A 174 -3.03 -23.16 3.96
N ASP A 175 -3.42 -22.26 4.87
CA ASP A 175 -2.88 -20.89 4.93
C ASP A 175 -1.38 -20.86 5.27
N ALA A 176 -0.92 -21.70 6.21
CA ALA A 176 0.49 -21.87 6.52
C ALA A 176 1.29 -22.42 5.33
N ALA A 177 0.77 -23.42 4.61
CA ALA A 177 1.38 -23.93 3.37
C ALA A 177 1.45 -22.85 2.28
N SER A 178 0.45 -21.95 2.22
CA SER A 178 0.38 -20.77 1.37
C SER A 178 1.50 -19.76 1.64
N GLU A 179 1.74 -19.40 2.91
CA GLU A 179 2.84 -18.51 3.32
C GLU A 179 4.23 -19.10 3.00
N MET A 180 4.37 -20.42 3.13
CA MET A 180 5.61 -21.16 2.84
C MET A 180 5.83 -21.47 1.34
N GLY A 181 4.82 -21.25 0.48
CA GLY A 181 4.88 -21.68 -0.93
C GLY A 181 4.91 -23.20 -1.12
N ASN A 182 4.46 -23.97 -0.13
CA ASN A 182 4.45 -25.43 -0.18
C ASN A 182 3.15 -25.93 -0.85
N MET A 183 3.15 -25.94 -2.18
CA MET A 183 2.01 -26.41 -2.98
C MET A 183 1.64 -27.89 -2.72
N THR A 184 2.61 -28.75 -2.39
CA THR A 184 2.37 -30.18 -2.12
C THR A 184 1.58 -30.36 -0.83
N GLU A 185 1.99 -29.65 0.23
CA GLU A 185 1.28 -29.63 1.51
C GLU A 185 -0.12 -29.05 1.36
N ALA A 186 -0.29 -27.96 0.59
CA ALA A 186 -1.60 -27.37 0.36
C ALA A 186 -2.58 -28.34 -0.32
N VAL A 187 -2.12 -29.12 -1.31
CA VAL A 187 -2.93 -30.18 -1.95
C VAL A 187 -3.23 -31.30 -0.96
N ALA A 188 -2.24 -31.78 -0.20
CA ALA A 188 -2.41 -32.86 0.76
C ALA A 188 -3.43 -32.54 1.85
N VAL A 189 -3.52 -31.27 2.29
CA VAL A 189 -4.52 -30.82 3.28
C VAL A 189 -5.91 -30.72 2.67
N LEU A 190 -6.07 -30.31 1.40
CA LEU A 190 -7.38 -30.31 0.72
C LEU A 190 -7.93 -31.74 0.54
N ASP A 191 -7.07 -32.69 0.18
CA ASP A 191 -7.37 -34.12 0.07
C ASP A 191 -7.69 -34.74 1.46
N ASP A 192 -6.96 -34.33 2.51
CA ASP A 192 -7.28 -34.76 3.89
C ASP A 192 -8.60 -34.17 4.42
N MET A 193 -8.92 -32.92 4.05
CA MET A 193 -10.23 -32.33 4.31
C MET A 193 -11.35 -33.15 3.66
N GLU A 194 -11.20 -33.53 2.39
CA GLU A 194 -12.16 -34.37 1.68
C GLU A 194 -12.34 -35.75 2.32
N ARG A 195 -11.24 -36.45 2.67
CA ARG A 195 -11.30 -37.74 3.39
C ARG A 195 -12.04 -37.65 4.73
N ARG A 196 -11.98 -36.51 5.41
CA ARG A 196 -12.65 -36.25 6.70
C ARG A 196 -14.06 -35.66 6.55
N SER A 197 -14.59 -35.55 5.33
CA SER A 197 -15.86 -34.87 5.03
C SER A 197 -15.90 -33.41 5.53
N LEU A 198 -14.75 -32.74 5.57
CA LEU A 198 -14.61 -31.32 5.88
C LEU A 198 -14.67 -30.53 4.56
N GLU A 199 -15.80 -29.89 4.28
CA GLU A 199 -16.00 -29.13 3.05
C GLU A 199 -14.96 -27.99 2.90
N ALA A 200 -14.16 -28.06 1.83
CA ALA A 200 -13.21 -27.03 1.44
C ALA A 200 -13.90 -25.98 0.56
N ASN A 201 -13.69 -24.70 0.87
CA ASN A 201 -14.34 -23.57 0.18
C ASN A 201 -13.35 -22.75 -0.67
N ILE A 202 -13.86 -21.73 -1.35
CA ILE A 202 -13.10 -20.81 -2.20
C ILE A 202 -11.87 -20.18 -1.50
N ILE A 203 -11.91 -19.96 -0.18
CA ILE A 203 -10.76 -19.44 0.59
C ILE A 203 -9.66 -20.50 0.65
N ASN A 204 -10.01 -21.76 0.92
CA ASN A 204 -9.03 -22.86 0.95
C ASN A 204 -8.35 -23.05 -0.42
N PHE A 205 -9.12 -23.02 -1.51
CA PHE A 205 -8.55 -23.08 -2.87
C PHE A 205 -7.70 -21.85 -3.21
N ASN A 206 -8.14 -20.65 -2.85
CA ASN A 206 -7.35 -19.43 -3.07
C ASN A 206 -6.02 -19.45 -2.30
N SER A 207 -5.98 -19.99 -1.08
CA SER A 207 -4.72 -20.23 -0.36
C SER A 207 -3.86 -21.31 -1.04
N ALA A 208 -4.43 -22.43 -1.50
CA ALA A 208 -3.64 -23.43 -2.24
C ALA A 208 -3.06 -22.87 -3.56
N LEU A 209 -3.81 -22.05 -4.30
CA LEU A 209 -3.31 -21.30 -5.46
C LEU A 209 -2.23 -20.26 -5.07
N ASN A 210 -2.34 -19.64 -3.89
CA ASN A 210 -1.31 -18.75 -3.33
C ASN A 210 -0.01 -19.52 -3.02
N ALA A 211 -0.12 -20.76 -2.52
CA ALA A 211 1.01 -21.67 -2.34
C ALA A 211 1.72 -21.91 -3.69
N CYS A 212 0.97 -22.21 -4.77
CA CYS A 212 1.53 -22.36 -6.12
C CYS A 212 2.18 -21.06 -6.65
N LYS A 213 1.61 -19.88 -6.37
CA LYS A 213 2.22 -18.59 -6.74
C LYS A 213 3.57 -18.36 -6.03
N ASN A 214 3.63 -18.71 -4.75
CA ASN A 214 4.80 -18.51 -3.89
C ASN A 214 5.86 -19.61 -4.05
N ALA A 215 5.48 -20.79 -4.56
CA ALA A 215 6.37 -21.92 -4.79
C ALA A 215 7.52 -21.58 -5.77
N ASP A 216 8.75 -21.95 -5.41
CA ASP A 216 9.90 -21.94 -6.32
C ASP A 216 10.01 -23.30 -7.04
N HIS A 217 8.98 -23.64 -7.81
CA HIS A 217 8.89 -24.91 -8.54
C HIS A 217 8.51 -24.69 -10.00
N ARG A 218 9.21 -25.38 -10.93
CA ARG A 218 9.02 -25.18 -12.38
C ARG A 218 7.58 -25.45 -12.84
N ARG A 219 6.97 -26.53 -12.34
CA ARG A 219 5.60 -26.98 -12.67
C ARG A 219 4.49 -26.31 -11.83
N ARG A 220 4.79 -25.24 -11.09
CA ARG A 220 3.81 -24.58 -10.20
C ARG A 220 2.58 -24.02 -10.92
N HIS A 221 2.71 -23.70 -12.20
CA HIS A 221 1.65 -23.20 -13.06
C HIS A 221 0.64 -24.32 -13.40
N GLU A 222 1.14 -25.52 -13.74
CA GLU A 222 0.33 -26.73 -13.92
C GLU A 222 -0.43 -27.12 -12.65
N ALA A 223 0.24 -27.08 -11.50
CA ALA A 223 -0.40 -27.34 -10.20
C ALA A 223 -1.51 -26.32 -9.88
N ALA A 224 -1.30 -25.05 -10.23
CA ALA A 224 -2.31 -24.02 -10.08
C ALA A 224 -3.53 -24.24 -11.01
N MET A 225 -3.30 -24.64 -12.27
CA MET A 225 -4.40 -25.00 -13.18
C MET A 225 -5.17 -26.21 -12.70
N PHE A 226 -4.49 -27.26 -12.22
CA PHE A 226 -5.16 -28.43 -11.63
C PHE A 226 -6.07 -28.06 -10.45
N LEU A 227 -5.58 -27.21 -9.53
CA LEU A 227 -6.38 -26.70 -8.42
C LEU A 227 -7.57 -25.86 -8.87
N PHE A 228 -7.43 -25.07 -9.94
CA PHE A 228 -8.52 -24.26 -10.49
C PHE A 228 -9.60 -25.11 -11.16
N GLU A 229 -9.24 -26.06 -12.02
CA GLU A 229 -10.24 -26.96 -12.64
C GLU A 229 -10.92 -27.85 -11.58
N THR A 230 -10.17 -28.29 -10.56
CA THR A 230 -10.72 -29.02 -9.39
C THR A 230 -11.72 -28.18 -8.60
N MET A 231 -11.48 -26.87 -8.48
CA MET A 231 -12.37 -25.92 -7.82
C MET A 231 -13.66 -25.72 -8.64
N LEU A 232 -13.55 -25.57 -9.96
CA LEU A 232 -14.71 -25.47 -10.87
C LEU A 232 -15.55 -26.76 -10.87
N ALA A 233 -14.92 -27.93 -10.85
CA ALA A 233 -15.59 -29.23 -10.75
C ALA A 233 -16.36 -29.42 -9.43
N ARG A 234 -16.03 -28.63 -8.40
CA ARG A 234 -16.73 -28.55 -7.10
C ARG A 234 -17.77 -27.42 -7.05
N SER A 235 -18.12 -26.83 -8.19
CA SER A 235 -19.06 -25.71 -8.32
C SER A 235 -18.70 -24.48 -7.47
N LEU A 236 -17.42 -24.29 -7.14
CA LEU A 236 -16.94 -23.12 -6.41
C LEU A 236 -16.64 -21.98 -7.39
N GLU A 237 -17.28 -20.83 -7.17
CA GLU A 237 -17.16 -19.67 -8.06
C GLU A 237 -15.77 -19.01 -7.94
N PRO A 238 -15.03 -18.87 -9.05
CA PRO A 238 -13.74 -18.18 -9.04
C PRO A 238 -13.90 -16.67 -8.87
N THR A 239 -12.95 -16.04 -8.18
CA THR A 239 -12.94 -14.59 -7.97
C THR A 239 -11.69 -13.95 -8.59
N VAL A 240 -11.62 -12.61 -8.55
CA VAL A 240 -10.42 -11.86 -8.93
C VAL A 240 -9.17 -12.27 -8.13
N VAL A 241 -9.33 -12.80 -6.91
CA VAL A 241 -8.23 -13.35 -6.10
C VAL A 241 -7.72 -14.67 -6.69
N THR A 242 -8.63 -15.55 -7.14
CA THR A 242 -8.30 -16.80 -7.84
C THR A 242 -7.45 -16.52 -9.07
N PHE A 243 -7.91 -15.61 -9.93
CA PHE A 243 -7.19 -15.23 -11.16
C PHE A 243 -5.87 -14.51 -10.87
N SER A 244 -5.81 -13.68 -9.82
CA SER A 244 -4.55 -13.06 -9.38
C SER A 244 -3.51 -14.10 -8.93
N ASN A 245 -3.94 -15.15 -8.22
CA ASN A 245 -3.04 -16.22 -7.78
C ASN A 245 -2.61 -17.13 -8.95
N LEU A 246 -3.53 -17.47 -9.85
CA LEU A 246 -3.24 -18.21 -11.08
C LEU A 246 -2.17 -17.53 -11.92
N VAL A 247 -2.39 -16.26 -12.31
CA VAL A 247 -1.43 -15.53 -13.14
C VAL A 247 -0.10 -15.32 -12.41
N GLY A 248 -0.14 -15.16 -11.08
CA GLY A 248 1.05 -15.15 -10.23
C GLY A 248 1.88 -16.44 -10.30
N ALA A 249 1.25 -17.61 -10.34
CA ALA A 249 1.93 -18.88 -10.56
C ALA A 249 2.52 -18.97 -11.98
N HIS A 250 1.80 -18.47 -12.99
CA HIS A 250 2.17 -18.47 -14.41
C HIS A 250 3.25 -17.45 -14.82
N ARG A 251 3.86 -16.69 -13.90
CA ARG A 251 4.98 -15.75 -14.21
C ARG A 251 6.20 -16.35 -14.93
N ALA A 252 6.33 -17.67 -14.95
CA ALA A 252 7.40 -18.39 -15.67
C ALA A 252 6.87 -19.27 -16.83
N ALA A 253 5.57 -19.17 -17.14
CA ALA A 253 4.90 -19.92 -18.20
C ALA A 253 5.09 -19.24 -19.58
N PRO A 254 4.80 -19.96 -20.68
CA PRO A 254 4.67 -19.36 -22.01
C PRO A 254 3.65 -18.22 -22.01
N LEU A 255 3.89 -17.19 -22.85
CA LEU A 255 3.03 -16.01 -22.94
C LEU A 255 1.57 -16.37 -23.23
N GLN A 256 1.35 -17.32 -24.14
CA GLN A 256 0.02 -17.82 -24.51
C GLN A 256 -0.82 -18.23 -23.29
N GLN A 257 -0.25 -19.02 -22.36
CA GLN A 257 -0.97 -19.47 -21.16
C GLN A 257 -1.33 -18.30 -20.23
N ILE A 258 -0.50 -17.25 -20.18
CA ILE A 258 -0.79 -16.03 -19.41
C ILE A 258 -1.95 -15.28 -20.07
N SER A 259 -1.94 -15.13 -21.39
CA SER A 259 -3.02 -14.50 -22.18
C SER A 259 -4.35 -15.24 -22.09
N GLU A 260 -4.33 -16.57 -22.13
CA GLU A 260 -5.50 -17.42 -21.95
C GLU A 260 -6.18 -17.19 -20.60
N LEU A 261 -5.43 -16.91 -19.52
CA LEU A 261 -6.00 -16.58 -18.21
C LEU A 261 -6.77 -15.24 -18.20
N ARG A 262 -6.32 -14.22 -18.93
CA ARG A 262 -7.08 -12.95 -19.09
C ARG A 262 -8.36 -13.19 -19.88
N GLY A 263 -8.26 -13.92 -21.00
CA GLY A 263 -9.42 -14.29 -21.80
C GLY A 263 -10.45 -15.10 -21.00
N ARG A 264 -9.98 -16.07 -20.20
CA ARG A 264 -10.83 -16.91 -19.33
C ARG A 264 -11.52 -16.08 -18.25
N MET A 265 -10.81 -15.18 -17.58
CA MET A 265 -11.38 -14.26 -16.59
C MET A 265 -12.49 -13.39 -17.18
N ALA A 266 -12.26 -12.81 -18.37
CA ALA A 266 -13.26 -12.02 -19.09
C ALA A 266 -14.47 -12.87 -19.52
N SER A 267 -14.26 -14.11 -19.99
CA SER A 267 -15.35 -15.02 -20.38
C SER A 267 -16.27 -15.44 -19.23
N LEU A 268 -15.78 -15.36 -17.98
CA LEU A 268 -16.55 -15.60 -16.76
C LEU A 268 -17.18 -14.33 -16.18
N GLY A 269 -17.05 -13.17 -16.86
CA GLY A 269 -17.62 -11.90 -16.42
C GLY A 269 -16.96 -11.30 -15.18
N ILE A 270 -15.77 -11.78 -14.78
CA ILE A 270 -15.10 -11.33 -13.55
C ILE A 270 -14.32 -10.04 -13.85
N PRO A 271 -14.63 -8.90 -13.22
CA PRO A 271 -13.93 -7.65 -13.48
C PRO A 271 -12.50 -7.68 -12.94
N ALA A 272 -11.56 -7.12 -13.71
CA ALA A 272 -10.19 -6.90 -13.25
C ALA A 272 -10.14 -5.86 -12.11
N ASN A 273 -9.16 -6.00 -11.21
CA ASN A 273 -8.81 -4.98 -10.22
C ASN A 273 -7.28 -4.73 -10.25
N ARG A 274 -6.76 -3.80 -9.43
CA ARG A 274 -5.31 -3.51 -9.34
C ARG A 274 -4.47 -4.77 -9.27
N VAL A 275 -4.84 -5.66 -8.35
CA VAL A 275 -4.02 -6.80 -7.94
C VAL A 275 -3.86 -7.78 -9.09
N PHE A 276 -4.95 -8.00 -9.83
CA PHE A 276 -4.91 -8.76 -11.07
C PHE A 276 -4.06 -8.04 -12.12
N ALA A 277 -4.33 -6.76 -12.42
CA ALA A 277 -3.63 -6.00 -13.46
C ALA A 277 -2.10 -5.92 -13.24
N GLU A 278 -1.65 -5.56 -12.03
CA GLU A 278 -0.23 -5.56 -11.64
C GLU A 278 0.39 -6.95 -11.76
N THR A 279 -0.31 -7.99 -11.28
CA THR A 279 0.21 -9.37 -11.31
C THR A 279 0.27 -9.90 -12.74
N TYR A 280 -0.66 -9.46 -13.59
CA TYR A 280 -0.76 -9.81 -15.00
C TYR A 280 0.38 -9.22 -15.81
N VAL A 281 0.55 -7.89 -15.76
CA VAL A 281 1.65 -7.21 -16.44
C VAL A 281 3.00 -7.73 -15.92
N GLY A 282 3.11 -7.97 -14.61
CA GLY A 282 4.29 -8.62 -14.02
C GLY A 282 4.55 -10.06 -14.50
N ALA A 283 3.53 -10.82 -14.90
CA ALA A 283 3.70 -12.15 -15.50
C ALA A 283 4.05 -12.08 -16.99
N VAL A 284 3.41 -11.17 -17.73
CA VAL A 284 3.70 -10.92 -19.16
C VAL A 284 5.14 -10.43 -19.35
N CYS A 285 5.61 -9.51 -18.50
CA CYS A 285 6.99 -8.99 -18.55
C CYS A 285 8.01 -9.93 -17.88
N GLY A 286 7.60 -10.83 -16.99
CA GLY A 286 8.48 -11.80 -16.32
C GLY A 286 9.27 -11.22 -15.14
N ARG A 287 10.19 -12.03 -14.57
CA ARG A 287 11.05 -11.60 -13.45
C ARG A 287 12.20 -10.72 -13.95
N PHE A 288 12.20 -9.43 -13.64
CA PHE A 288 13.44 -8.64 -13.64
C PHE A 288 14.11 -8.74 -12.28
N GLU A 289 14.96 -9.76 -12.11
CA GLU A 289 15.81 -9.84 -10.92
C GLU A 289 16.90 -8.76 -10.98
N LYS A 290 17.21 -8.14 -9.83
CA LYS A 290 18.26 -7.11 -9.67
C LYS A 290 18.10 -5.93 -10.66
N VAL A 291 17.09 -5.08 -10.42
CA VAL A 291 16.98 -3.77 -11.07
C VAL A 291 17.05 -2.71 -9.98
N ARG A 292 17.92 -1.70 -10.17
CA ARG A 292 18.20 -0.67 -9.14
C ARG A 292 17.61 0.71 -9.46
N ASP A 293 17.44 1.03 -10.74
CA ASP A 293 16.96 2.32 -11.22
C ASP A 293 16.12 2.20 -12.50
N ALA A 294 15.44 3.30 -12.84
CA ALA A 294 14.56 3.43 -13.99
C ALA A 294 15.22 3.04 -15.33
N GLY A 295 16.48 3.41 -15.53
CA GLY A 295 17.23 3.16 -16.76
C GLY A 295 17.54 1.68 -16.94
N GLN A 296 17.94 1.00 -15.87
CA GLN A 296 18.12 -0.46 -15.87
C GLN A 296 16.82 -1.21 -16.18
N MET A 297 15.66 -0.70 -15.72
CA MET A 297 14.37 -1.29 -16.09
C MET A 297 14.08 -1.03 -17.57
N ALA A 298 14.30 0.21 -18.04
CA ALA A 298 14.05 0.58 -19.43
C ALA A 298 14.85 -0.29 -20.41
N GLN A 299 16.13 -0.53 -20.12
CA GLN A 299 16.95 -1.45 -20.91
C GLN A 299 16.36 -2.87 -20.94
N LYS A 300 16.07 -3.47 -19.77
CA LYS A 300 15.49 -4.83 -19.69
C LYS A 300 14.12 -4.96 -20.37
N MET A 301 13.35 -3.87 -20.41
CA MET A 301 12.07 -3.82 -21.10
C MET A 301 12.21 -3.62 -22.61
N VAL A 302 13.26 -2.94 -23.11
CA VAL A 302 13.63 -2.93 -24.55
C VAL A 302 14.09 -4.32 -25.00
N GLU A 303 14.80 -5.04 -24.14
CA GLU A 303 15.25 -6.42 -24.35
C GLU A 303 14.11 -7.45 -24.33
N LEU A 304 12.89 -7.10 -23.89
CA LEU A 304 11.74 -8.01 -23.92
C LEU A 304 11.37 -8.44 -25.36
N PRO A 305 10.98 -9.71 -25.57
CA PRO A 305 10.35 -10.16 -26.80
C PRO A 305 9.18 -9.26 -27.23
N LYS A 306 9.06 -9.02 -28.54
CA LYS A 306 8.04 -8.10 -29.10
C LYS A 306 6.63 -8.52 -28.69
N GLU A 307 6.31 -9.82 -28.72
CA GLU A 307 5.00 -10.32 -28.31
C GLU A 307 4.66 -9.98 -26.85
N ARG A 308 5.64 -10.08 -25.93
CA ARG A 308 5.43 -9.75 -24.50
C ARG A 308 5.19 -8.26 -24.29
N ARG A 309 5.89 -7.39 -25.04
CA ARG A 309 5.64 -5.94 -25.01
C ARG A 309 4.25 -5.58 -25.54
N GLU A 310 3.86 -6.17 -26.67
CA GLU A 310 2.57 -5.90 -27.28
C GLU A 310 1.40 -6.40 -26.42
N GLU A 311 1.51 -7.59 -25.84
CA GLU A 311 0.50 -8.12 -24.94
C GLU A 311 0.39 -7.31 -23.63
N ALA A 312 1.50 -6.79 -23.10
CA ALA A 312 1.46 -5.87 -21.97
C ALA A 312 0.76 -4.56 -22.34
N ARG A 313 1.03 -4.02 -23.53
CA ARG A 313 0.38 -2.80 -24.06
C ARG A 313 -1.12 -2.98 -24.22
N ILE A 314 -1.57 -4.10 -24.79
CA ILE A 314 -3.00 -4.45 -24.93
C ILE A 314 -3.64 -4.58 -23.56
N ALA A 315 -3.03 -5.34 -22.64
CA ALA A 315 -3.54 -5.52 -21.27
C ALA A 315 -3.77 -4.18 -20.56
N LEU A 316 -2.76 -3.31 -20.59
CA LEU A 316 -2.78 -2.00 -19.96
C LEU A 316 -3.91 -1.13 -20.53
N ARG A 317 -4.04 -1.05 -21.86
CA ARG A 317 -5.14 -0.32 -22.51
C ARG A 317 -6.51 -0.86 -22.07
N ASP A 318 -6.69 -2.17 -22.14
CA ASP A 318 -7.99 -2.82 -21.86
C ASP A 318 -8.38 -2.66 -20.38
N PHE A 319 -7.41 -2.73 -19.46
CA PHE A 319 -7.62 -2.42 -18.03
C PHE A 319 -8.01 -0.96 -17.81
N ARG A 320 -7.40 0.00 -18.53
CA ARG A 320 -7.79 1.42 -18.47
C ARG A 320 -9.22 1.64 -18.97
N THR A 321 -9.60 1.04 -20.10
CA THR A 321 -10.97 1.07 -20.62
C THR A 321 -11.98 0.45 -19.66
N ALA A 322 -11.57 -0.54 -18.85
CA ALA A 322 -12.37 -1.13 -17.78
C ALA A 322 -12.31 -0.38 -16.43
N GLY A 323 -11.64 0.79 -16.34
CA GLY A 323 -11.56 1.62 -15.14
C GLY A 323 -10.55 1.16 -14.07
N VAL A 324 -9.49 0.44 -14.43
CA VAL A 324 -8.49 -0.17 -13.51
C VAL A 324 -7.09 0.39 -13.67
N GLU A 325 -6.43 0.81 -12.59
CA GLU A 325 -5.27 1.72 -12.68
C GLU A 325 -4.25 1.70 -11.46
N LEU A 326 -3.37 2.70 -11.16
CA LEU A 326 -2.32 2.73 -10.06
C LEU A 326 -2.08 4.07 -9.22
N THR A 327 -2.98 4.57 -8.34
CA THR A 327 -3.17 6.02 -7.98
C THR A 327 -2.08 6.86 -7.31
N HIS A 328 -2.28 8.19 -7.44
CA HIS A 328 -1.76 9.21 -6.53
C HIS A 328 -2.77 10.33 -6.14
N VAL A 329 -3.00 10.51 -4.84
CA VAL A 329 -3.68 11.67 -4.22
C VAL A 329 -2.67 12.42 -3.35
N THR A 330 -2.51 13.73 -3.52
CA THR A 330 -1.72 14.56 -2.60
C THR A 330 -2.70 15.41 -1.83
N VAL A 331 -2.48 15.48 -0.51
CA VAL A 331 -3.17 16.41 0.36
C VAL A 331 -2.17 17.51 0.70
N VAL A 332 -2.65 18.74 0.77
CA VAL A 332 -1.86 19.94 0.95
C VAL A 332 -2.52 20.78 2.05
N PRO A 333 -2.21 20.50 3.32
CA PRO A 333 -2.51 21.36 4.45
C PRO A 333 -1.51 22.53 4.51
N TYR A 334 -2.03 23.74 4.53
CA TYR A 334 -1.32 24.95 4.96
C TYR A 334 -1.92 25.44 6.27
N PHE A 335 -1.07 25.64 7.27
CA PHE A 335 -1.41 26.20 8.55
C PHE A 335 -0.82 27.61 8.67
N THR A 336 -1.65 28.60 8.97
CA THR A 336 -1.22 29.94 9.38
C THR A 336 -1.24 29.99 10.89
N VAL A 337 -0.07 29.90 11.52
CA VAL A 337 0.04 29.84 12.98
C VAL A 337 0.00 31.25 13.56
N PRO A 338 -0.78 31.50 14.64
CA PRO A 338 -0.76 32.78 15.34
C PRO A 338 0.63 33.15 15.86
N GLU A 339 0.87 34.45 16.03
CA GLU A 339 2.12 34.96 16.59
C GLU A 339 2.38 34.37 18.00
N GLY A 340 3.63 33.97 18.27
CA GLY A 340 4.01 33.33 19.53
C GLY A 340 3.55 31.87 19.70
N LYS A 341 2.79 31.28 18.76
CA LYS A 341 2.26 29.90 18.85
C LYS A 341 3.02 28.85 18.02
N LEU A 342 4.08 29.23 17.30
CA LEU A 342 4.79 28.34 16.38
C LEU A 342 5.45 27.13 17.09
N ASP A 343 6.05 27.33 18.26
CA ASP A 343 6.70 26.23 19.00
C ASP A 343 5.69 25.26 19.62
N GLU A 344 4.56 25.79 20.12
CA GLU A 344 3.41 25.00 20.59
C GLU A 344 2.82 24.14 19.46
N PHE A 345 2.72 24.71 18.26
CA PHE A 345 2.28 24.00 17.06
C PHE A 345 3.27 22.91 16.64
N LYS A 346 4.57 23.22 16.57
CA LYS A 346 5.64 22.29 16.19
C LYS A 346 5.80 21.13 17.20
N ALA A 347 5.49 21.35 18.48
CA ALA A 347 5.45 20.28 19.48
C ALA A 347 4.44 19.15 19.15
N GLY A 348 3.47 19.39 18.25
CA GLY A 348 2.57 18.38 17.72
C GLY A 348 3.18 17.44 16.67
N PHE A 349 4.25 17.85 15.96
CA PHE A 349 4.82 17.10 14.83
C PHE A 349 5.15 15.62 15.13
N PRO A 350 5.75 15.25 16.28
CA PRO A 350 6.03 13.85 16.60
C PRO A 350 4.79 12.96 16.63
N LYS A 351 3.61 13.49 17.00
CA LYS A 351 2.34 12.73 16.99
C LYS A 351 1.87 12.44 15.57
N PHE A 352 1.90 13.44 14.68
CA PHE A 352 1.61 13.25 13.26
C PHE A 352 2.54 12.21 12.64
N TYR A 353 3.86 12.34 12.83
CA TYR A 353 4.82 11.38 12.29
C TYR A 353 4.63 9.96 12.85
N ALA A 354 4.36 9.81 14.15
CA ALA A 354 4.08 8.50 14.75
C ALA A 354 2.81 7.88 14.16
N GLY A 355 1.72 8.64 14.06
CA GLY A 355 0.46 8.23 13.43
C GLY A 355 0.66 7.79 11.98
N THR A 356 1.25 8.64 11.13
CA THR A 356 1.47 8.30 9.72
C THR A 356 2.46 7.15 9.53
N LYS A 357 3.48 6.98 10.38
CA LYS A 357 4.43 5.85 10.30
C LYS A 357 3.75 4.53 10.67
N ALA A 358 3.00 4.49 11.77
CA ALA A 358 2.35 3.27 12.28
C ALA A 358 1.03 2.91 11.55
N GLY A 359 0.31 3.92 11.06
CA GLY A 359 -0.97 3.78 10.37
C GLY A 359 -0.82 3.40 8.89
N THR A 360 -1.41 4.19 8.00
CA THR A 360 -1.57 3.81 6.60
C THR A 360 -0.27 3.45 5.87
N GLY A 361 -0.23 2.23 5.33
CA GLY A 361 0.79 1.78 4.37
C GLY A 361 0.61 2.37 2.97
N GLU A 362 -0.33 3.30 2.78
CA GLU A 362 -0.57 4.00 1.51
C GLU A 362 0.05 5.38 1.41
N CYS A 363 0.55 5.94 2.51
CA CYS A 363 1.44 7.10 2.45
C CYS A 363 2.71 6.74 1.64
N HIS A 364 3.11 7.63 0.73
CA HIS A 364 4.39 7.61 0.01
C HIS A 364 5.44 8.47 0.72
N TYR A 365 5.04 9.66 1.16
CA TYR A 365 5.89 10.62 1.83
C TYR A 365 5.04 11.51 2.74
N TYR A 366 5.65 11.99 3.82
CA TYR A 366 5.01 12.86 4.80
C TYR A 366 6.07 13.76 5.46
N GLY A 367 5.84 15.07 5.51
CA GLY A 367 6.78 16.01 6.10
C GLY A 367 6.19 17.40 6.31
N PHE A 368 6.50 18.04 7.43
CA PHE A 368 6.20 19.47 7.60
C PHE A 368 7.34 20.32 7.06
N CYS A 369 7.00 21.46 6.45
CA CYS A 369 7.95 22.46 6.00
C CYS A 369 7.56 23.83 6.57
N GLY A 370 8.51 24.57 7.11
CA GLY A 370 8.26 25.88 7.76
C GLY A 370 8.71 27.07 6.92
N HIS A 371 7.94 28.15 6.94
CA HIS A 371 8.34 29.47 6.45
C HIS A 371 7.62 30.55 7.26
N GLU A 372 8.37 31.38 7.98
CA GLU A 372 7.83 32.39 8.90
C GLU A 372 6.82 31.78 9.90
N ASN A 373 5.61 32.34 10.00
CA ASN A 373 4.52 31.82 10.83
C ASN A 373 3.66 30.75 10.13
N LYS A 374 4.05 30.30 8.94
CA LYS A 374 3.30 29.30 8.17
C LYS A 374 3.97 27.94 8.21
N VAL A 375 3.14 26.91 8.26
CA VAL A 375 3.55 25.51 8.17
C VAL A 375 2.80 24.83 7.04
N PHE A 376 3.52 24.25 6.10
CA PHE A 376 3.00 23.40 5.02
C PHE A 376 3.23 21.94 5.38
N CYS A 377 2.29 21.04 5.06
CA CYS A 377 2.56 19.60 5.07
C CYS A 377 2.62 19.07 3.64
N ARG A 378 3.74 18.43 3.28
CA ARG A 378 3.85 17.64 2.04
C ARG A 378 3.41 16.22 2.34
N GLU A 379 2.30 15.78 1.76
CA GLU A 379 1.81 14.42 1.97
C GLU A 379 1.17 13.80 0.74
N GLY A 380 1.62 12.58 0.38
CA GLY A 380 1.21 11.88 -0.82
C GLY A 380 0.73 10.46 -0.53
N TYR A 381 -0.36 10.05 -1.16
CA TYR A 381 -1.08 8.79 -0.91
C TYR A 381 -1.36 7.99 -2.18
N LYS A 382 -1.45 6.66 -2.03
CA LYS A 382 -1.77 5.71 -3.11
C LYS A 382 -3.26 5.66 -3.49
N SER A 383 -4.14 6.32 -2.74
CA SER A 383 -5.59 6.43 -3.00
C SER A 383 -6.27 7.36 -1.99
N ALA A 384 -7.53 7.71 -2.25
CA ALA A 384 -8.44 8.34 -1.29
C ALA A 384 -8.65 7.47 -0.04
N ALA A 385 -8.71 6.13 -0.17
CA ALA A 385 -8.80 5.25 1.00
C ALA A 385 -7.54 5.36 1.89
N GLY A 386 -6.38 5.61 1.27
CA GLY A 386 -5.14 5.95 1.98
C GLY A 386 -5.24 7.26 2.76
N VAL A 387 -5.84 8.30 2.18
CA VAL A 387 -6.12 9.59 2.84
C VAL A 387 -7.11 9.44 3.99
N LEU A 388 -8.23 8.72 3.79
CA LEU A 388 -9.24 8.49 4.83
C LEU A 388 -8.66 7.72 6.03
N ALA A 389 -7.81 6.72 5.77
CA ALA A 389 -7.09 6.02 6.83
C ALA A 389 -6.16 6.98 7.59
N HIS A 390 -5.36 7.79 6.87
CA HIS A 390 -4.48 8.78 7.49
C HIS A 390 -5.24 9.80 8.36
N LEU A 391 -6.37 10.33 7.90
CA LEU A 391 -7.20 11.26 8.68
C LEU A 391 -7.68 10.64 10.00
N GLY A 392 -7.90 9.33 10.03
CA GLY A 392 -8.10 8.58 11.27
C GLY A 392 -6.82 8.45 12.09
N ASP A 393 -5.71 8.05 11.47
CA ASP A 393 -4.40 7.83 12.10
C ASP A 393 -3.83 9.07 12.81
N VAL A 394 -4.15 10.28 12.33
CA VAL A 394 -3.68 11.55 12.93
C VAL A 394 -4.78 12.44 13.49
N LYS A 395 -6.02 11.96 13.63
CA LYS A 395 -7.18 12.80 14.01
C LYS A 395 -6.93 13.65 15.24
N GLU A 396 -6.42 13.07 16.33
CA GLU A 396 -6.13 13.79 17.58
C GLU A 396 -5.06 14.87 17.41
N ALA A 397 -4.08 14.65 16.54
CA ALA A 397 -3.03 15.62 16.24
C ALA A 397 -3.56 16.76 15.36
N LEU A 398 -4.43 16.45 14.38
CA LEU A 398 -5.09 17.43 13.53
C LEU A 398 -6.08 18.30 14.33
N ASP A 399 -6.91 17.70 15.19
CA ASP A 399 -7.83 18.44 16.06
C ASP A 399 -7.06 19.43 16.95
N ALA A 400 -5.93 19.02 17.52
CA ALA A 400 -5.08 19.88 18.34
C ALA A 400 -4.42 21.00 17.51
N ALA A 401 -3.92 20.70 16.31
CA ALA A 401 -3.34 21.68 15.40
C ALA A 401 -4.37 22.74 14.97
N VAL A 402 -5.59 22.32 14.60
CA VAL A 402 -6.71 23.20 14.27
C VAL A 402 -7.15 24.03 15.49
N GLY A 403 -7.09 23.47 16.69
CA GLY A 403 -7.34 24.21 17.94
C GLY A 403 -6.34 25.35 18.19
N ILE A 404 -5.08 25.21 17.76
CA ILE A 404 -4.06 26.26 17.87
C ILE A 404 -4.24 27.35 16.82
N VAL A 405 -4.53 26.99 15.56
CA VAL A 405 -4.62 27.95 14.44
C VAL A 405 -6.00 28.57 14.25
N GLY A 406 -7.04 27.98 14.84
CA GLY A 406 -8.43 28.40 14.70
C GLY A 406 -9.07 27.98 13.36
N PRO A 407 -10.37 28.22 13.19
CA PRO A 407 -11.16 27.70 12.07
C PRO A 407 -10.76 28.26 10.69
N SER A 408 -10.12 29.44 10.64
CA SER A 408 -9.58 30.04 9.41
C SER A 408 -8.07 29.83 9.26
N GLY A 409 -7.43 29.13 10.20
CA GLY A 409 -5.98 28.93 10.21
C GLY A 409 -5.50 27.75 9.38
N LEU A 410 -6.41 26.88 8.92
CA LEU A 410 -6.14 25.77 8.02
C LEU A 410 -6.71 26.07 6.62
N ASP A 411 -5.85 26.08 5.60
CA ASP A 411 -6.25 25.94 4.20
C ASP A 411 -5.87 24.54 3.74
N LEU A 412 -6.84 23.76 3.27
CA LEU A 412 -6.67 22.36 2.92
C LEU A 412 -7.04 22.16 1.45
N SER A 413 -6.06 21.77 0.63
CA SER A 413 -6.29 21.40 -0.77
C SER A 413 -5.98 19.93 -1.00
N VAL A 414 -6.82 19.27 -1.79
CA VAL A 414 -6.69 17.86 -2.16
C VAL A 414 -6.71 17.77 -3.67
N MET A 415 -5.70 17.13 -4.28
CA MET A 415 -5.71 16.93 -5.73
C MET A 415 -5.53 15.45 -6.09
N GLY A 416 -6.12 15.05 -7.22
CA GLY A 416 -6.20 13.65 -7.64
C GLY A 416 -7.16 13.49 -8.82
N PRO A 417 -7.37 12.26 -9.31
CA PRO A 417 -8.43 11.98 -10.28
C PRO A 417 -9.82 12.22 -9.66
N ALA A 418 -10.79 12.74 -10.43
CA ALA A 418 -12.15 13.03 -9.94
C ALA A 418 -12.77 11.88 -9.11
N ALA A 419 -12.66 10.64 -9.61
CA ALA A 419 -13.20 9.45 -8.95
C ALA A 419 -12.63 9.16 -7.54
N GLU A 420 -11.44 9.68 -7.22
CA GLU A 420 -10.89 9.63 -5.86
C GLU A 420 -11.30 10.85 -5.04
N LEU A 421 -11.39 12.03 -5.64
CA LEU A 421 -11.82 13.25 -4.96
C LEU A 421 -13.27 13.17 -4.47
N GLU A 422 -14.19 12.59 -5.25
CA GLU A 422 -15.58 12.38 -4.82
C GLU A 422 -15.67 11.57 -3.52
N LYS A 423 -14.78 10.58 -3.32
CA LYS A 423 -14.74 9.73 -2.12
C LYS A 423 -14.27 10.47 -0.87
N LEU A 424 -13.65 11.63 -1.03
CA LEU A 424 -13.10 12.44 0.05
C LEU A 424 -14.00 13.59 0.47
N LYS A 425 -14.97 14.00 -0.37
CA LYS A 425 -15.84 15.15 -0.11
C LYS A 425 -16.61 15.06 1.21
N GLU A 426 -17.16 13.89 1.54
CA GLU A 426 -17.91 13.69 2.79
C GLU A 426 -17.03 13.89 4.04
N ALA A 427 -15.83 13.31 4.05
CA ALA A 427 -14.94 13.33 5.21
C ALA A 427 -14.12 14.62 5.34
N MET A 428 -13.72 15.23 4.22
CA MET A 428 -12.82 16.39 4.19
C MET A 428 -13.54 17.71 3.89
N GLY A 429 -14.75 17.68 3.34
CA GLY A 429 -15.59 18.88 3.16
C GLY A 429 -15.84 19.66 4.46
N PRO A 430 -16.15 19.00 5.60
CA PRO A 430 -16.25 19.66 6.90
C PRO A 430 -14.97 20.33 7.42
N LEU A 431 -13.80 19.99 6.85
CA LEU A 431 -12.51 20.62 7.13
C LEU A 431 -12.21 21.81 6.20
N GLY A 432 -13.16 22.21 5.35
CA GLY A 432 -12.98 23.26 4.34
C GLY A 432 -12.14 22.85 3.14
N ALA A 433 -12.00 21.53 2.88
CA ALA A 433 -11.13 21.04 1.82
C ALA A 433 -11.57 21.46 0.41
N LYS A 434 -10.63 22.01 -0.36
CA LYS A 434 -10.77 22.34 -1.79
C LYS A 434 -10.32 21.13 -2.61
N PHE A 435 -11.13 20.72 -3.59
CA PHE A 435 -10.85 19.55 -4.44
C PHE A 435 -10.45 19.98 -5.85
N TRP A 436 -9.30 19.49 -6.30
CA TRP A 436 -8.63 19.91 -7.51
C TRP A 436 -8.41 18.70 -8.43
N GLU A 437 -9.14 18.61 -9.54
CA GLU A 437 -8.95 17.51 -10.49
C GLU A 437 -7.60 17.65 -11.22
N LEU A 438 -6.86 16.55 -11.33
CA LEU A 438 -5.63 16.47 -12.13
C LEU A 438 -5.96 16.45 -13.62
N ASP A 439 -5.24 17.25 -14.40
CA ASP A 439 -5.28 17.17 -15.87
C ASP A 439 -4.78 15.80 -16.36
N SER A 440 -5.34 15.34 -17.48
CA SER A 440 -5.09 14.05 -18.11
C SER A 440 -3.63 13.74 -18.46
N GLY A 441 -2.77 14.76 -18.62
CA GLY A 441 -1.33 14.59 -18.87
C GLY A 441 -0.49 14.31 -17.62
N SER A 442 -1.08 14.42 -16.43
CA SER A 442 -0.39 14.29 -15.14
C SER A 442 0.23 12.90 -14.91
N MET A 443 1.36 12.86 -14.21
CA MET A 443 2.21 11.69 -14.08
C MET A 443 2.70 11.44 -12.65
N PHE A 444 2.86 10.16 -12.30
CA PHE A 444 3.57 9.70 -11.11
C PHE A 444 4.60 8.65 -11.52
N ARG A 445 5.88 8.99 -11.37
CA ARG A 445 7.05 8.16 -11.66
C ARG A 445 7.57 7.45 -10.40
N GLY A 446 7.45 8.05 -9.23
CA GLY A 446 7.78 7.45 -7.93
C GLY A 446 9.28 7.20 -7.66
N GLY A 447 9.58 6.93 -6.39
CA GLY A 447 10.88 6.41 -5.90
C GLY A 447 11.90 7.46 -5.47
N LEU A 448 12.51 7.22 -4.30
CA LEU A 448 13.67 7.94 -3.78
C LEU A 448 14.62 7.00 -3.00
N THR A 449 15.81 7.49 -2.68
CA THR A 449 16.95 6.75 -2.09
C THR A 449 16.90 6.69 -0.56
N GLU A 450 17.91 6.09 0.07
CA GLU A 450 18.00 5.90 1.53
C GLU A 450 18.04 7.20 2.37
N GLN A 451 18.15 8.36 1.73
CA GLN A 451 18.08 9.69 2.35
C GLN A 451 17.01 10.53 1.66
N ASP A 452 16.23 11.30 2.43
CA ASP A 452 15.19 12.17 1.91
C ASP A 452 15.80 13.49 1.38
N THR A 453 16.24 13.47 0.12
CA THR A 453 16.66 14.66 -0.64
C THR A 453 15.51 15.27 -1.45
N HIS A 454 14.25 14.86 -1.20
CA HIS A 454 13.10 15.25 -2.01
C HIS A 454 12.88 16.76 -2.01
N VAL A 455 12.74 17.35 -3.20
CA VAL A 455 12.29 18.73 -3.37
C VAL A 455 10.92 18.73 -4.05
N THR A 456 9.93 19.30 -3.36
CA THR A 456 8.63 19.64 -3.94
C THR A 456 8.71 21.07 -4.48
N ILE A 457 8.19 21.31 -5.69
CA ILE A 457 7.94 22.67 -6.19
C ILE A 457 6.43 22.82 -6.37
N VAL A 458 5.94 24.01 -6.10
CA VAL A 458 4.52 24.35 -6.12
C VAL A 458 4.31 25.70 -6.83
N PRO A 459 4.28 25.71 -8.17
CA PRO A 459 3.82 26.84 -8.96
C PRO A 459 2.29 27.02 -8.89
N TYR A 460 1.85 28.22 -8.52
CA TYR A 460 0.47 28.69 -8.70
C TYR A 460 0.46 29.80 -9.74
N PHE A 461 -0.33 29.63 -10.79
CA PHE A 461 -0.56 30.62 -11.83
C PHE A 461 -1.96 31.23 -11.66
N THR A 462 -2.05 32.56 -11.73
CA THR A 462 -3.29 33.32 -11.73
C THR A 462 -3.57 33.78 -13.15
N VAL A 463 -4.41 33.04 -13.86
CA VAL A 463 -4.65 33.28 -15.29
C VAL A 463 -5.65 34.43 -15.46
N PRO A 464 -5.35 35.44 -16.30
CA PRO A 464 -6.29 36.51 -16.59
C PRO A 464 -7.61 36.00 -17.20
N GLU A 465 -8.68 36.79 -17.04
CA GLU A 465 -9.97 36.50 -17.65
C GLU A 465 -9.83 36.35 -19.18
N GLY A 466 -10.50 35.34 -19.74
CA GLY A 466 -10.40 35.00 -21.18
C GLY A 466 -9.10 34.34 -21.63
N LYS A 467 -8.09 34.16 -20.76
CA LYS A 467 -6.77 33.56 -21.11
C LYS A 467 -6.60 32.08 -20.75
N MET A 468 -7.59 31.44 -20.14
CA MET A 468 -7.48 30.06 -19.66
C MET A 468 -7.20 29.03 -20.77
N ASP A 469 -7.84 29.15 -21.94
CA ASP A 469 -7.65 28.20 -23.03
C ASP A 469 -6.27 28.37 -23.71
N GLU A 470 -5.79 29.60 -23.82
CA GLU A 470 -4.43 29.93 -24.27
C GLU A 470 -3.37 29.37 -23.31
N PHE A 471 -3.61 29.48 -21.99
CA PHE A 471 -2.74 28.92 -20.96
C PHE A 471 -2.71 27.37 -21.01
N LYS A 472 -3.88 26.74 -21.10
CA LYS A 472 -4.02 25.27 -21.21
C LYS A 472 -3.40 24.71 -22.49
N ALA A 473 -3.40 25.45 -23.59
CA ALA A 473 -2.71 25.06 -24.82
C ALA A 473 -1.19 24.89 -24.63
N GLY A 474 -0.61 25.45 -23.55
CA GLY A 474 0.79 25.21 -23.15
C GLY A 474 1.04 23.89 -22.43
N PHE A 475 0.02 23.24 -21.86
CA PHE A 475 0.18 22.01 -21.04
C PHE A 475 0.94 20.88 -21.76
N PRO A 476 0.67 20.56 -23.05
CA PRO A 476 1.43 19.52 -23.76
C PRO A 476 2.94 19.76 -23.75
N LYS A 477 3.40 21.00 -23.93
CA LYS A 477 4.84 21.34 -23.92
C LYS A 477 5.49 21.11 -22.56
N PHE A 478 4.82 21.49 -21.47
CA PHE A 478 5.28 21.20 -20.11
C PHE A 478 5.39 19.70 -19.87
N TYR A 479 4.35 18.94 -20.28
CA TYR A 479 4.34 17.49 -20.14
C TYR A 479 5.43 16.84 -20.99
N GLU A 480 5.59 17.21 -22.25
CA GLU A 480 6.65 16.72 -23.15
C GLU A 480 8.04 17.01 -22.60
N GLY A 481 8.32 18.24 -22.17
CA GLY A 481 9.59 18.63 -21.54
C GLY A 481 9.90 17.81 -20.29
N THR A 482 8.95 17.71 -19.35
CA THR A 482 9.11 16.86 -18.15
C THR A 482 9.26 15.37 -18.49
N ARG A 483 8.58 14.90 -19.54
CA ARG A 483 8.63 13.50 -19.98
C ARG A 483 9.99 13.13 -20.57
N ALA A 484 10.51 13.97 -21.46
CA ALA A 484 11.76 13.74 -22.19
C ALA A 484 13.02 14.13 -21.40
N GLY A 485 12.90 15.11 -20.50
CA GLY A 485 13.98 15.66 -19.69
C GLY A 485 14.31 14.83 -18.45
N THR A 486 14.33 15.48 -17.27
CA THR A 486 14.90 14.91 -16.05
C THR A 486 14.26 13.58 -15.61
N SER A 487 15.11 12.57 -15.44
CA SER A 487 14.75 11.28 -14.81
C SER A 487 14.60 11.35 -13.28
N GLU A 488 14.81 12.54 -12.69
CA GLU A 488 14.58 12.80 -11.28
C GLU A 488 13.15 13.27 -10.95
N CYS A 489 12.32 13.59 -11.94
CA CYS A 489 10.90 13.84 -11.71
C CYS A 489 10.22 12.61 -11.08
N ILE A 490 9.61 12.78 -9.92
CA ILE A 490 8.87 11.77 -9.16
C ILE A 490 7.37 11.88 -9.44
N TYR A 491 6.85 13.10 -9.56
CA TYR A 491 5.48 13.39 -9.98
C TYR A 491 5.40 14.79 -10.61
N TYR A 492 4.46 14.98 -11.52
CA TYR A 492 4.23 16.25 -12.21
C TYR A 492 2.80 16.32 -12.74
N GLY A 493 2.07 17.42 -12.54
CA GLY A 493 0.71 17.54 -13.07
C GLY A 493 0.03 18.86 -12.75
N PHE A 494 -0.74 19.38 -13.70
CA PHE A 494 -1.59 20.55 -13.50
C PHE A 494 -2.94 20.19 -12.90
N CYS A 495 -3.48 21.09 -12.08
CA CYS A 495 -4.89 21.14 -11.71
C CYS A 495 -5.43 22.54 -12.05
N VAL A 496 -6.72 22.66 -12.35
CA VAL A 496 -7.35 23.95 -12.66
C VAL A 496 -8.60 24.13 -11.79
N HIS A 497 -8.73 25.30 -11.18
CA HIS A 497 -9.91 25.70 -10.41
C HIS A 497 -10.14 27.20 -10.63
N GLU A 498 -11.32 27.57 -11.13
CA GLU A 498 -11.65 28.95 -11.50
C GLU A 498 -10.57 29.58 -12.41
N ASN A 499 -9.92 30.66 -11.97
CA ASN A 499 -8.82 31.33 -12.68
C ASN A 499 -7.42 30.89 -12.20
N LYS A 500 -7.32 29.90 -11.32
CA LYS A 500 -6.06 29.37 -10.81
C LYS A 500 -5.66 28.09 -11.52
N VAL A 501 -4.42 28.05 -11.99
CA VAL A 501 -3.75 26.80 -12.39
C VAL A 501 -2.67 26.48 -11.38
N PHE A 502 -2.69 25.26 -10.88
CA PHE A 502 -1.75 24.74 -9.88
C PHE A 502 -0.90 23.66 -10.53
N CYS A 503 0.43 23.77 -10.47
CA CYS A 503 1.32 22.67 -10.81
C CYS A 503 1.74 21.94 -9.52
N ARG A 504 1.50 20.63 -9.48
CA ARG A 504 2.06 19.73 -8.48
C ARG A 504 3.29 19.06 -9.06
N GLU A 505 4.46 19.29 -8.48
CA GLU A 505 5.67 18.62 -8.94
C GLU A 505 6.67 18.29 -7.81
N GLY A 506 7.47 17.26 -8.03
CA GLY A 506 8.40 16.73 -7.02
C GLY A 506 9.56 15.98 -7.65
N TYR A 507 10.76 16.19 -7.12
CA TYR A 507 12.04 15.78 -7.68
C TYR A 507 12.93 15.11 -6.66
N LYS A 508 13.77 14.18 -7.10
CA LYS A 508 14.69 13.44 -6.22
C LYS A 508 15.72 14.33 -5.52
N SER A 509 16.15 15.42 -6.14
CA SER A 509 17.11 16.38 -5.58
C SER A 509 16.96 17.77 -6.21
N ALA A 510 17.71 18.74 -5.69
CA ALA A 510 17.88 20.04 -6.32
C ALA A 510 18.48 19.94 -7.74
N ALA A 511 19.33 18.95 -8.04
CA ALA A 511 19.86 18.77 -9.39
C ALA A 511 18.74 18.37 -10.37
N GLY A 512 17.79 17.55 -9.92
CA GLY A 512 16.58 17.23 -10.65
C GLY A 512 15.71 18.45 -10.96
N VAL A 513 15.56 19.36 -9.99
CA VAL A 513 14.86 20.64 -10.17
C VAL A 513 15.57 21.53 -11.19
N LEU A 514 16.88 21.71 -11.07
CA LEU A 514 17.65 22.57 -11.98
C LEU A 514 17.59 22.06 -13.43
N ALA A 515 17.66 20.74 -13.63
CA ALA A 515 17.44 20.12 -14.94
C ALA A 515 16.02 20.44 -15.46
N HIS A 516 14.99 20.23 -14.63
CA HIS A 516 13.60 20.51 -15.02
C HIS A 516 13.36 21.97 -15.45
N LEU A 517 13.92 22.95 -14.72
CA LEU A 517 13.82 24.36 -15.08
C LEU A 517 14.40 24.66 -16.47
N GLY A 518 15.38 23.89 -16.92
CA GLY A 518 15.84 23.88 -18.31
C GLY A 518 14.86 23.18 -19.24
N ASP A 519 14.43 21.96 -18.89
CA ASP A 519 13.55 21.09 -19.69
C ASP A 519 12.22 21.76 -20.09
N VAL A 520 11.66 22.62 -19.24
CA VAL A 520 10.40 23.34 -19.53
C VAL A 520 10.55 24.85 -19.69
N LYS A 521 11.78 25.38 -19.85
CA LYS A 521 12.02 26.82 -19.84
C LYS A 521 11.13 27.60 -20.81
N GLU A 522 11.01 27.16 -22.06
CA GLU A 522 10.18 27.82 -23.07
C GLU A 522 8.68 27.81 -22.73
N ALA A 523 8.21 26.72 -22.11
CA ALA A 523 6.82 26.60 -21.68
C ALA A 523 6.54 27.48 -20.46
N LEU A 524 7.49 27.57 -19.52
CA LEU A 524 7.41 28.45 -18.36
C LEU A 524 7.47 29.92 -18.75
N ASP A 525 8.39 30.32 -19.63
CA ASP A 525 8.48 31.69 -20.16
C ASP A 525 7.15 32.11 -20.83
N ALA A 526 6.54 31.23 -21.64
CA ALA A 526 5.25 31.47 -22.28
C ALA A 526 4.11 31.59 -21.25
N ALA A 527 4.06 30.69 -20.27
CA ALA A 527 3.06 30.72 -19.19
C ALA A 527 3.15 32.00 -18.35
N VAL A 528 4.37 32.42 -17.98
CA VAL A 528 4.64 33.68 -17.28
C VAL A 528 4.29 34.89 -18.15
N GLY A 529 4.51 34.82 -19.46
CA GLY A 529 4.05 35.84 -20.41
C GLY A 529 2.53 36.03 -20.44
N ILE A 530 1.76 34.95 -20.27
CA ILE A 530 0.29 35.00 -20.22
C ILE A 530 -0.22 35.58 -18.89
N VAL A 531 0.38 35.19 -17.76
CA VAL A 531 -0.10 35.61 -16.42
C VAL A 531 0.51 36.90 -15.89
N GLY A 532 1.61 37.35 -16.49
CA GLY A 532 2.35 38.54 -16.10
C GLY A 532 3.21 38.37 -14.83
N PRO A 533 3.98 39.42 -14.45
CA PRO A 533 5.00 39.32 -13.40
C PRO A 533 4.48 38.97 -11.99
N SER A 534 3.22 39.28 -11.69
CA SER A 534 2.56 38.96 -10.42
C SER A 534 1.64 37.73 -10.52
N GLY A 535 1.57 37.10 -11.70
CA GLY A 535 0.68 35.97 -11.95
C GLY A 535 1.20 34.64 -11.44
N LEU A 536 2.52 34.49 -11.23
CA LEU A 536 3.17 33.31 -10.68
C LEU A 536 3.49 33.51 -9.19
N ASP A 537 2.99 32.61 -8.33
CA ASP A 537 3.49 32.38 -6.97
C ASP A 537 4.20 31.02 -6.94
N LEU A 538 5.44 30.99 -6.47
CA LEU A 538 6.31 29.82 -6.54
C LEU A 538 6.82 29.47 -5.14
N SER A 539 6.48 28.28 -4.65
CA SER A 539 7.04 27.75 -3.40
C SER A 539 7.87 26.49 -3.64
N VAL A 540 8.99 26.37 -2.93
CA VAL A 540 9.95 25.27 -3.02
C VAL A 540 10.15 24.69 -1.63
N MET A 541 9.94 23.39 -1.45
CA MET A 541 9.99 22.73 -0.14
C MET A 541 10.89 21.51 -0.14
N GLY A 542 11.80 21.42 0.84
CA GLY A 542 12.80 20.35 0.90
C GLY A 542 13.84 20.56 2.00
N PRO A 543 14.83 19.65 2.13
CA PRO A 543 15.91 19.80 3.09
C PRO A 543 16.71 21.09 2.84
N ALA A 544 17.16 21.78 3.90
CA ALA A 544 17.93 23.02 3.78
C ALA A 544 19.09 22.92 2.77
N ALA A 545 19.87 21.82 2.83
CA ALA A 545 21.00 21.57 1.94
C ALA A 545 20.62 21.44 0.44
N GLU A 546 19.38 21.07 0.12
CA GLU A 546 18.87 21.09 -1.25
C GLU A 546 18.33 22.47 -1.63
N LEU A 547 17.64 23.16 -0.71
CA LEU A 547 17.10 24.50 -0.96
C LEU A 547 18.19 25.55 -1.22
N GLU A 548 19.32 25.50 -0.50
CA GLU A 548 20.45 26.41 -0.75
C GLU A 548 20.95 26.34 -2.20
N LYS A 549 20.97 25.13 -2.80
CA LYS A 549 21.40 24.91 -4.20
C LYS A 549 20.45 25.54 -5.23
N LEU A 550 19.22 25.88 -4.83
CA LEU A 550 18.17 26.38 -5.71
C LEU A 550 17.98 27.90 -5.63
N LYS A 551 18.50 28.56 -4.59
CA LYS A 551 18.28 30.00 -4.36
C LYS A 551 18.76 30.88 -5.51
N GLU A 552 19.91 30.57 -6.11
CA GLU A 552 20.46 31.36 -7.23
C GLU A 552 19.57 31.27 -8.48
N ALA A 553 19.12 30.07 -8.84
CA ALA A 553 18.32 29.84 -10.05
C ALA A 553 16.84 30.25 -9.89
N MET A 554 16.26 30.03 -8.71
CA MET A 554 14.82 30.22 -8.47
C MET A 554 14.48 31.52 -7.72
N GLY A 555 15.44 32.14 -7.04
CA GLY A 555 15.26 33.45 -6.40
C GLY A 555 14.78 34.55 -7.36
N PRO A 556 15.34 34.67 -8.59
CA PRO A 556 14.85 35.61 -9.61
C PRO A 556 13.39 35.36 -10.07
N LEU A 557 12.85 34.15 -9.84
CA LEU A 557 11.45 33.81 -10.12
C LEU A 557 10.51 34.13 -8.93
N GLY A 558 11.01 34.75 -7.87
CA GLY A 558 10.23 35.04 -6.66
C GLY A 558 9.99 33.83 -5.75
N ALA A 559 10.79 32.78 -5.88
CA ALA A 559 10.58 31.53 -5.14
C ALA A 559 10.69 31.70 -3.61
N LYS A 560 9.69 31.18 -2.89
CA LYS A 560 9.67 31.07 -1.43
C LYS A 560 10.19 29.70 -1.01
N PHE A 561 11.20 29.67 -0.14
CA PHE A 561 11.85 28.44 0.30
C PHE A 561 11.34 28.01 1.68
N TRP A 562 10.88 26.76 1.80
CA TRP A 562 10.28 26.19 3.00
C TRP A 562 11.09 25.00 3.50
N GLU A 563 11.78 25.15 4.62
CA GLU A 563 12.69 24.13 5.14
C GLU A 563 11.93 22.94 5.72
N LEU A 564 12.30 21.73 5.28
CA LEU A 564 11.74 20.45 5.73
C LEU A 564 12.18 20.12 7.16
N ASP A 565 11.21 19.77 8.00
CA ASP A 565 11.46 19.28 9.36
C ASP A 565 12.09 17.88 9.39
N THR A 566 13.00 17.67 10.35
CA THR A 566 13.81 16.46 10.51
C THR A 566 13.03 15.16 10.79
N GLY A 567 11.75 15.23 11.19
CA GLY A 567 10.92 14.04 11.40
C GLY A 567 10.30 13.46 10.13
N ALA A 568 10.37 14.22 9.03
CA ALA A 568 9.84 13.87 7.71
C ALA A 568 10.43 12.56 7.16
N PHE A 569 9.71 11.93 6.24
CA PHE A 569 10.10 10.64 5.68
C PHE A 569 9.46 10.31 4.33
N TRP A 570 10.07 9.34 3.66
CA TRP A 570 9.56 8.60 2.51
C TRP A 570 9.32 7.12 2.89
N LYS A 571 8.37 6.42 2.24
CA LYS A 571 8.02 4.99 2.43
C LYS A 571 8.20 4.15 1.16
#